data_AF-A0A5C6PEY7-F1
#
_entry.id   AF-A0A5C6PEY7-F1
#
_cell.length_a   1.000
_cell.length_b   1.000
_cell.length_c   1.000
_cell.angle_alpha   90.00
_cell.angle_beta   90.00
_cell.angle_gamma   90.00
#
_symmetry.space_group_name_H-M   'P 1'
#
loop_
_entity.id
_entity.type
_entity.pdbx_description
1 polymer ?
#
loop_
_entity_poly.entity_id
_entity_poly.type
_entity_poly.pdbx_seq_one_letter_code
_entity_poly.pdbx_strand_id
1 'polypeptide(L)'
;MSNTGAPQGTVLSPFLFTTYTADFQYHSETCHLQKYSDDTVIVGCVENGQEDEYRDLVESFVRWSRENLLQLNVTKTKGMVVDFRKSKSPPSPVCISGKDVEIV
;
A
#
# COMPACT_ATOMS: atom_id res chain seq x y z
N MET A 1 -21.46 6.67 20.47
CA MET A 1 -21.69 5.84 19.26
C MET A 1 -20.98 6.54 18.12
N SER A 2 -20.04 5.87 17.45
CA SER A 2 -19.50 6.39 16.19
C SER A 2 -20.58 6.23 15.12
N ASN A 3 -21.03 7.33 14.52
CA ASN A 3 -21.97 7.33 13.38
C ASN A 3 -21.23 7.24 12.03
N THR A 4 -20.00 6.70 12.03
CA THR A 4 -19.12 6.71 10.86
C THR A 4 -18.88 5.29 10.35
N GLY A 5 -19.07 5.10 9.04
CA GLY A 5 -18.89 3.82 8.34
C GLY A 5 -20.20 3.10 8.03
N ALA A 6 -20.10 2.02 7.26
CA ALA A 6 -21.22 1.13 6.98
C ALA A 6 -21.29 0.03 8.07
N PRO A 7 -22.48 -0.43 8.48
CA PRO A 7 -22.58 -1.51 9.46
C PRO A 7 -21.86 -2.77 8.97
N GLN A 8 -21.25 -3.51 9.90
CA GLN A 8 -20.60 -4.77 9.57
C GLN A 8 -21.65 -5.80 9.15
N GLY A 9 -21.36 -6.56 8.09
CA GLY A 9 -22.24 -7.62 7.61
C GLY A 9 -23.35 -7.16 6.65
N THR A 10 -23.40 -5.88 6.26
CA THR A 10 -24.30 -5.47 5.16
C THR A 10 -23.72 -5.88 3.82
N VAL A 11 -24.60 -6.24 2.89
CA VAL A 11 -24.25 -6.57 1.50
C VAL A 11 -23.64 -5.37 0.76
N LEU A 12 -23.98 -4.15 1.16
CA LEU A 12 -23.52 -2.92 0.50
C LEU A 12 -22.17 -2.42 1.00
N SER A 13 -21.74 -2.79 2.22
CA SER A 13 -20.49 -2.27 2.82
C SER A 13 -19.27 -2.47 1.91
N PRO A 14 -19.03 -3.66 1.28
CA PRO A 14 -17.89 -3.86 0.40
C PRO A 14 -17.95 -2.98 -0.86
N PHE A 15 -19.14 -2.84 -1.47
CA PHE A 15 -19.32 -2.02 -2.66
C PHE A 15 -19.04 -0.53 -2.36
N LEU A 16 -19.54 -0.04 -1.23
CA LEU A 16 -19.30 1.34 -0.79
C LEU A 16 -17.82 1.57 -0.49
N PHE A 17 -17.13 0.62 0.14
CA PHE A 17 -15.69 0.75 0.41
C PHE A 17 -14.85 0.73 -0.87
N THR A 18 -15.16 -0.16 -1.82
CA THR A 18 -14.52 -0.17 -3.13
C THR A 18 -14.73 1.15 -3.86
N THR A 19 -15.95 1.70 -3.82
CA THR A 19 -16.26 2.99 -4.45
C THR A 19 -15.53 4.14 -3.75
N TYR A 20 -15.48 4.12 -2.42
CA TYR A 20 -14.81 5.12 -1.59
C TYR A 20 -13.32 5.23 -1.88
N THR A 21 -12.67 4.11 -2.16
CA THR A 21 -11.22 4.05 -2.43
C THR A 21 -10.88 4.04 -3.92
N ALA A 22 -11.87 4.14 -4.82
CA ALA A 22 -11.69 3.90 -6.25
C ALA A 22 -10.83 4.96 -6.95
N ASP A 23 -10.80 6.19 -6.43
CA ASP A 23 -10.15 7.37 -6.98
C ASP A 23 -8.62 7.31 -6.90
N PHE A 24 -8.04 6.65 -5.90
CA PHE A 24 -6.60 6.41 -5.86
C PHE A 24 -6.21 5.30 -6.82
N GLN A 25 -5.78 5.69 -8.01
CA GLN A 25 -5.32 4.76 -9.04
C GLN A 25 -3.86 5.06 -9.35
N TYR A 26 -3.12 4.00 -9.65
CA TYR A 26 -1.75 4.11 -10.11
C TYR A 26 -1.47 3.01 -11.12
N HIS A 27 -0.84 3.38 -12.23
CA HIS A 27 -0.47 2.45 -13.27
C HIS A 27 0.79 2.95 -13.99
N SER A 28 1.82 2.13 -13.96
CA SER A 28 3.00 2.26 -14.83
C SER A 28 3.51 0.88 -15.23
N GLU A 29 4.53 0.84 -16.09
CA GLU A 29 5.17 -0.41 -16.51
C GLU A 29 5.93 -1.08 -15.36
N THR A 30 6.43 -0.28 -14.42
CA THR A 30 7.32 -0.68 -13.34
C THR A 30 6.64 -0.74 -11.97
N CYS A 31 5.50 -0.08 -11.78
CA CYS A 31 4.76 -0.08 -10.52
C CYS A 31 3.27 -0.41 -10.70
N HIS A 32 2.76 -1.27 -9.83
CA HIS A 32 1.38 -1.74 -9.84
C HIS A 32 0.72 -1.60 -8.46
N LEU A 33 -0.50 -1.07 -8.47
CA LEU A 33 -1.36 -0.94 -7.29
C LEU A 33 -2.55 -1.89 -7.42
N GLN A 34 -2.70 -2.80 -6.47
CA GLN A 34 -3.85 -3.69 -6.36
C GLN A 34 -4.57 -3.46 -5.03
N LYS A 35 -5.88 -3.21 -5.08
CA LYS A 35 -6.74 -3.05 -3.90
C LYS A 35 -7.77 -4.16 -3.86
N TYR A 36 -8.07 -4.68 -2.68
CA TYR A 36 -9.18 -5.62 -2.46
C TYR A 36 -9.70 -5.50 -1.04
N SER A 37 -10.96 -5.05 -0.89
CA SER A 37 -11.48 -4.67 0.43
C SER A 37 -10.48 -3.70 1.10
N ASP A 38 -10.15 -3.93 2.37
CA ASP A 38 -9.21 -3.19 3.20
C ASP A 38 -7.74 -3.52 2.94
N ASP A 39 -7.45 -4.56 2.15
CA ASP A 39 -6.09 -4.92 1.76
C ASP A 39 -5.65 -4.15 0.51
N THR A 40 -4.40 -3.67 0.53
CA THR A 40 -3.77 -3.02 -0.62
C THR A 40 -2.35 -3.54 -0.77
N VAL A 41 -1.96 -3.82 -2.02
CA VAL A 41 -0.63 -4.26 -2.40
C VAL A 41 -0.05 -3.25 -3.40
N ILE A 42 1.16 -2.78 -3.11
CA ILE A 42 1.97 -1.98 -4.02
C ILE A 42 3.17 -2.82 -4.42
N VAL A 43 3.31 -3.06 -5.72
CA VAL A 43 4.42 -3.82 -6.31
C VAL A 43 5.26 -2.88 -7.16
N GLY A 44 6.57 -2.83 -6.92
CA GLY A 44 7.52 -2.08 -7.74
C GLY A 44 8.59 -3.01 -8.31
N CYS A 45 8.88 -2.88 -9.60
CA CYS A 45 10.02 -3.51 -10.27
C CYS A 45 11.25 -2.61 -10.07
N VAL A 46 12.24 -3.11 -9.32
CA VAL A 46 13.48 -2.38 -9.04
C VAL A 46 14.56 -2.84 -10.02
N GLU A 47 14.91 -1.96 -10.95
CA GLU A 47 15.98 -2.20 -11.93
C GLU A 47 17.20 -1.33 -11.62
N ASN A 48 18.39 -1.90 -11.66
CA ASN A 48 19.65 -1.17 -11.38
C ASN A 48 19.66 -0.41 -10.03
N GLY A 49 18.85 -0.85 -9.06
CA GLY A 49 18.71 -0.19 -7.76
C GLY A 49 17.83 1.06 -7.77
N GLN A 50 17.13 1.35 -8.87
CA GLN A 50 16.16 2.44 -8.94
C GLN A 50 14.85 2.01 -8.27
N GLU A 51 14.53 2.64 -7.14
CA GLU A 51 13.34 2.38 -6.34
C GLU A 51 12.47 3.63 -6.14
N ASP A 52 12.83 4.75 -6.77
CA ASP A 52 12.22 6.07 -6.54
C ASP A 52 10.72 6.08 -6.84
N GLU A 53 10.30 5.56 -7.99
CA GLU A 53 8.88 5.49 -8.36
C GLU A 53 8.04 4.69 -7.35
N TYR A 54 8.57 3.54 -6.91
CA TYR A 54 7.92 2.71 -5.90
C TYR A 54 7.79 3.46 -4.58
N ARG A 55 8.85 4.16 -4.15
CA ARG A 55 8.84 4.95 -2.91
C ARG A 55 7.88 6.13 -3.00
N ASP A 56 7.86 6.84 -4.12
CA ASP A 56 6.95 7.96 -4.38
C ASP A 56 5.49 7.50 -4.40
N LEU A 57 5.21 6.33 -4.96
CA LEU A 57 3.89 5.70 -4.93
C LEU A 57 3.47 5.36 -3.50
N VAL A 58 4.35 4.73 -2.72
CA VAL A 58 4.07 4.44 -1.30
C VAL A 58 3.78 5.73 -0.53
N GLU A 59 4.60 6.76 -0.67
CA GLU A 59 4.38 8.04 0.02
C GLU A 59 3.06 8.70 -0.42
N SER A 60 2.78 8.68 -1.72
CA SER A 60 1.51 9.19 -2.27
C SER A 60 0.31 8.45 -1.70
N PHE A 61 0.39 7.12 -1.57
CA PHE A 61 -0.66 6.29 -0.99
C PHE A 61 -0.85 6.56 0.51
N VAL A 62 0.25 6.71 1.27
CA VAL A 62 0.20 7.06 2.70
C VAL A 62 -0.46 8.43 2.90
N ARG A 63 -0.09 9.43 2.08
CA ARG A 63 -0.69 10.76 2.12
C ARG A 63 -2.18 10.71 1.77
N TRP A 64 -2.54 10.08 0.65
CA TRP A 64 -3.94 9.96 0.23
C TRP A 64 -4.78 9.22 1.26
N SER A 65 -4.25 8.16 1.88
CA SER A 65 -4.94 7.43 2.95
C SER A 65 -5.30 8.35 4.11
N ARG A 66 -4.34 9.17 4.55
CA ARG A 66 -4.56 10.16 5.63
C ARG A 66 -5.60 11.21 5.25
N GLU A 67 -5.52 11.74 4.03
CA GLU A 67 -6.46 12.75 3.51
C GLU A 67 -7.89 12.19 3.39
N ASN A 68 -8.00 10.88 3.12
CA ASN A 68 -9.26 10.14 3.03
C ASN A 68 -9.61 9.38 4.31
N LEU A 69 -9.12 9.84 5.47
CA LEU A 69 -9.52 9.31 6.78
C LEU A 69 -9.33 7.77 6.94
N LEU A 70 -8.42 7.18 6.16
CA LEU A 70 -8.02 5.78 6.25
C LEU A 70 -6.79 5.66 7.14
N GLN A 71 -6.80 4.66 8.02
CA GLN A 71 -5.69 4.39 8.91
C GLN A 71 -4.95 3.13 8.46
N LEU A 72 -3.68 3.29 8.08
CA LEU A 72 -2.82 2.17 7.73
C LEU A 72 -2.31 1.46 9.00
N ASN A 73 -2.38 0.13 9.00
CA ASN A 73 -1.85 -0.68 10.09
C ASN A 73 -0.42 -1.14 9.77
N VAL A 74 0.55 -0.27 10.08
CA VAL A 74 1.97 -0.52 9.77
C VAL A 74 2.51 -1.83 10.39
N THR A 75 2.00 -2.23 11.55
CA THR A 75 2.40 -3.50 12.20
C THR A 75 1.94 -4.73 11.43
N LYS A 76 0.85 -4.62 10.67
CA LYS A 76 0.36 -5.69 9.79
C LYS A 76 0.90 -5.58 8.36
N THR A 77 1.41 -4.41 7.95
CA THR A 77 2.05 -4.22 6.64
C THR A 77 3.37 -4.97 6.58
N LYS A 78 3.58 -5.74 5.51
CA LYS A 78 4.81 -6.49 5.25
C LYS A 78 5.37 -6.10 3.88
N GLY A 79 6.67 -5.90 3.82
CA GLY A 79 7.42 -5.78 2.57
C GLY A 79 7.98 -7.14 2.20
N MET A 80 7.98 -7.47 0.91
CA MET A 80 8.57 -8.71 0.41
C MET A 80 9.45 -8.38 -0.79
N VAL A 81 10.65 -8.95 -0.84
CA VAL A 81 11.56 -8.75 -1.97
C VAL A 81 11.87 -10.07 -2.65
N VAL A 82 11.53 -10.13 -3.94
CA VAL A 82 11.80 -11.27 -4.80
C VAL A 82 13.01 -10.94 -5.66
N ASP A 83 14.17 -11.45 -5.27
CA ASP A 83 15.45 -11.23 -5.95
C ASP A 83 16.19 -12.55 -6.23
N PHE A 84 16.49 -12.78 -7.51
CA PHE A 84 17.19 -13.97 -8.02
C PHE A 84 18.71 -13.80 -8.13
N ARG A 85 19.26 -12.62 -7.81
CA ARG A 85 20.71 -12.37 -7.83
C ARG A 85 21.43 -13.21 -6.77
N LYS A 86 22.64 -13.67 -7.09
CA LYS A 86 23.51 -14.44 -6.18
C LYS A 86 24.11 -13.57 -5.07
N SER A 87 24.46 -12.33 -5.40
CA SER A 87 24.90 -11.32 -4.43
C SER A 87 23.73 -10.37 -4.18
N LYS A 88 23.27 -10.30 -2.93
CA LYS A 88 22.09 -9.53 -2.54
C LYS A 88 22.52 -8.40 -1.63
N SER A 89 22.17 -7.18 -2.00
CA SER A 89 22.10 -6.07 -1.06
C SER A 89 20.74 -6.09 -0.37
N PRO A 90 20.65 -5.98 0.96
CA PRO A 90 19.36 -5.85 1.62
C PRO A 90 18.66 -4.59 1.08
N PRO A 91 17.33 -4.65 0.86
CA PRO A 91 16.57 -3.46 0.46
C PRO A 91 16.56 -2.46 1.61
N SER A 92 16.59 -1.18 1.28
CA SER A 92 16.34 -0.13 2.26
C SER A 92 14.89 -0.24 2.75
N PRO A 93 14.62 -0.29 4.07
CA PRO A 93 13.27 -0.39 4.58
C PRO A 93 12.36 0.74 4.06
N VAL A 94 11.07 0.43 3.94
CA VAL A 94 10.03 1.42 3.69
C VAL A 94 9.58 1.96 5.04
N CYS A 95 9.58 3.28 5.21
CA CYS A 95 9.13 3.91 6.44
C CYS A 95 7.73 4.51 6.25
N ILE A 96 6.77 4.07 7.06
CA ILE A 96 5.40 4.62 7.07
C ILE A 96 5.15 5.30 8.40
N SER A 97 4.94 6.63 8.37
CA SER A 97 4.69 7.43 9.58
C SER A 97 5.74 7.25 10.68
N GLY A 98 7.02 7.16 10.30
CA GLY A 98 8.14 6.99 11.23
C GLY A 98 8.33 5.56 11.78
N LYS A 99 7.63 4.57 11.21
CA LYS A 99 7.82 3.16 11.54
C LYS A 99 8.26 2.39 10.31
N ASP A 100 9.32 1.62 10.45
CA ASP A 100 9.80 0.76 9.38
C ASP A 100 8.86 -0.43 9.18
N VAL A 101 8.53 -0.68 7.92
CA VAL A 101 7.79 -1.85 7.49
C VAL A 101 8.69 -3.07 7.60
N GLU A 102 8.17 -4.13 8.22
CA GLU A 102 8.89 -5.40 8.34
C GLU A 102 9.06 -6.06 6.98
N ILE A 103 10.29 -6.49 6.67
CA ILE A 103 10.60 -7.27 5.46
C ILE A 103 10.53 -8.76 5.80
N VAL A 104 9.77 -9.52 5.01
CA VAL A 104 9.61 -10.98 5.12
C VAL A 104 10.38 -11.74 4.05
#